data_AF-M2B1W4-F1
#
_entry.id   AF-M2B1W4-F1
#
_cell.length_a   1.000
_cell.length_b   1.000
_cell.length_c   1.000
_cell.angle_alpha   90.00
_cell.angle_beta   90.00
_cell.angle_gamma   90.00
#
_symmetry.space_group_name_H-M   'P 1'
#
loop_
_entity.id
_entity.type
_entity.pdbx_description
1 polymer ?
#
loop_
_entity_poly.entity_id
_entity_poly.type
_entity_poly.pdbx_seq_one_letter_code
_entity_poly.pdbx_strand_id
1 'polypeptide(L)'
;MTSWWQRLQSKWDGWCGDREMEQSIRRHLSQNGYFGTTATLSGVRLVAVQRPGWQQLFRFEVRARVDFQTPDDQPDPEPVYHNLYGLVHEDIRHNRSQVRVFDTPEQRVELFRDWSEGLICLRGAKGLLS
;
A
#
# COMPACT_ATOMS: atom_id res chain seq x y z
N MET A 1 -1.66 -31.78 -1.10
CA MET A 1 -0.25 -31.35 -1.00
C MET A 1 0.02 -30.01 -1.72
N THR A 2 -0.99 -29.14 -1.86
CA THR A 2 -0.92 -27.85 -2.57
C THR A 2 -0.67 -26.63 -1.66
N SER A 3 -0.74 -26.83 -0.33
CA SER A 3 -0.69 -25.75 0.69
C SER A 3 0.65 -25.00 0.76
N TRP A 4 1.78 -25.68 0.55
CA TRP A 4 3.11 -25.05 0.67
C TRP A 4 3.47 -24.14 -0.51
N TRP A 5 3.16 -24.55 -1.74
CA TRP A 5 3.32 -23.70 -2.94
C TRP A 5 2.41 -22.47 -2.89
N GLN A 6 1.16 -22.64 -2.45
CA GLN A 6 0.23 -21.53 -2.24
C GLN A 6 0.76 -20.53 -1.19
N ARG A 7 1.30 -21.03 -0.07
CA ARG A 7 1.92 -20.18 0.96
C ARG A 7 3.16 -19.44 0.47
N LEU A 8 4.01 -20.08 -0.32
CA LEU A 8 5.19 -19.44 -0.91
C LEU A 8 4.80 -18.38 -1.95
N GLN A 9 3.77 -18.66 -2.76
CA GLN A 9 3.22 -17.72 -3.73
C GLN A 9 2.59 -16.50 -3.04
N SER A 10 1.77 -16.70 -2.00
CA SER A 10 1.23 -15.61 -1.19
C SER A 10 2.32 -14.78 -0.52
N LYS A 11 3.40 -15.42 -0.04
CA LYS A 11 4.54 -14.72 0.56
C LYS A 11 5.31 -13.89 -0.47
N TRP A 12 5.43 -14.37 -1.71
CA TRP A 12 6.01 -13.61 -2.82
C TRP A 12 5.11 -12.47 -3.31
N ASP A 13 3.80 -12.69 -3.42
CA ASP A 13 2.83 -11.65 -3.80
C ASP A 13 2.65 -10.56 -2.73
N GLY A 14 2.97 -10.86 -1.46
CA GLY A 14 2.97 -9.91 -0.34
C GLY A 14 4.31 -9.24 -0.06
N TRP A 15 5.39 -9.65 -0.73
CA TRP A 15 6.72 -9.11 -0.46
C TRP A 15 6.96 -7.83 -1.26
N CYS A 16 7.06 -6.70 -0.55
CA CYS A 16 7.41 -5.39 -1.12
C CYS A 16 8.86 -5.31 -1.62
N GLY A 17 9.74 -6.23 -1.19
CA GLY A 17 11.19 -6.18 -1.47
C GLY A 17 11.95 -5.10 -0.69
N ASP A 18 11.26 -4.00 -0.34
CA ASP A 18 11.80 -2.80 0.28
C ASP A 18 11.24 -2.60 1.70
N ARG A 19 12.13 -2.67 2.70
CA ARG A 19 11.79 -2.52 4.11
C ARG A 19 11.47 -1.07 4.48
N GLU A 20 12.06 -0.09 3.79
CA GLU A 20 11.82 1.33 4.05
C GLU A 20 10.43 1.73 3.55
N MET A 21 10.06 1.29 2.36
CA MET A 21 8.71 1.47 1.82
C MET A 21 7.66 0.82 2.71
N GLU A 22 7.88 -0.43 3.14
CA GLU A 22 6.95 -1.10 4.06
C GLU A 22 6.78 -0.28 5.36
N GLN A 23 7.88 0.21 5.94
CA GLN A 23 7.82 1.06 7.13
C GLN A 23 7.08 2.38 6.88
N SER A 24 7.27 3.00 5.70
CA SER A 24 6.55 4.20 5.28
C SER A 24 5.05 3.97 5.25
N ILE A 25 4.60 2.86 4.64
CA ILE A 25 3.18 2.48 4.59
C ILE A 25 2.62 2.24 6.00
N ARG A 26 3.34 1.48 6.82
CA ARG A 26 2.90 1.18 8.20
C ARG A 26 2.80 2.45 9.04
N ARG A 27 3.77 3.36 8.93
CA ARG A 27 3.74 4.66 9.61
C ARG A 27 2.55 5.51 9.14
N HIS A 28 2.29 5.54 7.84
CA HIS A 28 1.14 6.25 7.28
C HIS A 28 -0.18 5.70 7.83
N LEU A 29 -0.34 4.37 7.91
CA LEU A 29 -1.53 3.76 8.52
C LEU A 29 -1.71 4.16 9.99
N SER A 30 -0.63 4.10 10.79
CA SER A 30 -0.64 4.55 12.18
C SER A 30 -1.03 6.01 12.37
N GLN A 31 -0.62 6.89 11.45
CA GLN A 31 -1.00 8.30 11.48
C GLN A 31 -2.46 8.56 11.08
N ASN A 32 -3.12 7.59 10.43
CA ASN A 32 -4.47 7.74 9.87
C ASN A 32 -5.50 6.81 10.52
N GLY A 33 -5.32 6.50 11.82
CA GLY A 33 -6.33 5.79 12.62
C GLY A 33 -6.33 4.27 12.43
N TYR A 34 -5.20 3.68 12.07
CA TYR A 34 -5.06 2.22 11.93
C TYR A 34 -3.85 1.68 12.70
N PHE A 35 -3.93 0.42 13.14
CA PHE A 35 -2.77 -0.29 13.70
C PHE A 35 -1.79 -0.72 12.59
N GLY A 36 -0.95 0.21 12.11
CA GLY A 36 0.01 -0.01 11.02
C GLY A 36 1.00 -1.16 11.25
N THR A 37 1.41 -1.42 12.50
CA THR A 37 2.34 -2.52 12.84
C THR A 37 1.76 -3.91 12.58
N THR A 38 0.44 -4.08 12.68
CA THR A 38 -0.26 -5.36 12.50
C THR A 38 -0.94 -5.49 11.13
N ALA A 39 -0.85 -4.44 10.31
CA ALA A 39 -1.44 -4.42 8.99
C ALA A 39 -0.83 -5.50 8.08
N THR A 40 -1.68 -6.16 7.29
CA THR A 40 -1.27 -7.19 6.33
C THR A 40 -1.24 -6.57 4.93
N LEU A 41 -0.04 -6.41 4.38
CA LEU A 41 0.19 -5.88 3.04
C LEU A 41 0.15 -6.99 1.99
N SER A 42 -0.37 -6.67 0.82
CA SER A 42 -0.46 -7.60 -0.31
C SER A 42 -0.43 -6.85 -1.64
N GLY A 43 -0.06 -7.56 -2.72
CA GLY A 43 -0.16 -7.02 -4.07
C GLY A 43 0.75 -5.82 -4.33
N VAL A 44 1.85 -5.68 -3.58
CA VAL A 44 2.77 -4.55 -3.71
C VAL A 44 3.52 -4.68 -5.04
N ARG A 45 3.28 -3.76 -5.97
CA ARG A 45 3.82 -3.84 -7.33
C ARG A 45 4.15 -2.48 -7.90
N LEU A 46 5.30 -2.37 -8.56
CA LEU A 46 5.65 -1.21 -9.39
C LEU A 46 4.70 -1.13 -10.59
N VAL A 47 4.04 0.02 -10.74
CA VAL A 47 3.01 0.25 -11.75
C VAL A 47 3.34 1.40 -12.70
N ALA A 48 4.14 2.37 -12.29
CA ALA A 48 4.68 3.39 -13.20
C ALA A 48 6.08 3.83 -12.79
N VAL A 49 6.90 4.27 -13.75
CA VAL A 49 8.29 4.66 -13.51
C VAL A 49 8.77 5.72 -14.50
N GLN A 50 9.62 6.64 -14.05
CA GLN A 50 10.43 7.50 -14.91
C GLN A 50 11.82 6.88 -15.10
N ARG A 51 12.30 6.69 -16.33
CA ARG A 51 13.69 6.23 -16.57
C ARG A 51 14.71 7.32 -16.17
N PRO A 52 15.86 6.96 -15.57
CA PRO A 52 16.36 5.61 -15.27
C PRO A 52 15.83 4.93 -13.98
N GLY A 53 14.81 5.47 -13.30
CA GLY A 53 14.17 4.85 -12.14
C GLY A 53 13.97 5.77 -10.94
N TRP A 54 14.16 7.09 -11.11
CA TRP A 54 14.16 8.06 -10.01
C TRP A 54 12.78 8.30 -9.39
N GLN A 55 11.75 8.25 -10.22
CA GLN A 55 10.36 8.34 -9.79
C GLN A 55 9.69 7.00 -10.04
N GLN A 56 9.10 6.45 -9.00
CA GLN A 56 8.48 5.13 -9.02
C GLN A 56 7.13 5.20 -8.31
N LEU A 57 6.12 4.57 -8.93
CA LEU A 57 4.79 4.49 -8.38
C LEU A 57 4.44 3.03 -8.15
N PHE A 58 4.11 2.68 -6.91
CA PHE A 58 3.70 1.35 -6.50
C PHE A 58 2.24 1.35 -6.12
N ARG A 59 1.53 0.26 -6.47
CA ARG A 59 0.22 -0.04 -5.89
C ARG A 59 0.37 -1.08 -4.80
N PHE A 60 -0.55 -1.08 -3.85
CA PHE A 60 -0.70 -2.14 -2.87
C PHE A 60 -2.15 -2.26 -2.39
N GLU A 61 -2.43 -3.33 -1.68
CA GLU A 61 -3.65 -3.54 -0.92
C GLU A 61 -3.27 -3.86 0.53
N VAL A 62 -4.08 -3.40 1.47
CA VAL A 62 -3.81 -3.62 2.89
C VAL A 62 -5.07 -3.94 3.66
N ARG A 63 -4.99 -4.97 4.49
CA ARG A 63 -5.98 -5.21 5.54
C ARG A 63 -5.45 -4.64 6.85
N ALA A 64 -6.13 -3.64 7.40
CA ALA A 64 -5.69 -2.92 8.59
C ALA A 64 -6.79 -2.90 9.67
N ARG A 65 -6.39 -3.05 10.93
CA ARG A 65 -7.28 -2.90 12.09
C ARG A 65 -7.45 -1.41 12.40
N VAL A 66 -8.68 -0.97 12.63
CA VAL A 66 -8.99 0.41 13.06
C VAL A 66 -8.47 0.63 14.49
N ASP A 67 -7.82 1.77 14.70
CA ASP A 67 -7.41 2.25 16.02
C ASP A 67 -8.43 3.29 16.50
N PHE A 68 -9.32 2.87 17.39
CA PHE A 68 -10.39 3.70 17.92
C PHE A 68 -9.92 4.74 18.96
N GLN A 69 -8.63 4.73 19.34
CA GLN A 69 -8.06 5.58 20.39
C GLN A 69 -8.96 5.65 21.64
N THR A 70 -9.32 4.49 22.15
CA THR A 70 -10.16 4.38 23.35
C THR A 70 -9.36 4.84 24.57
N PRO A 71 -9.92 5.66 25.48
CA PRO A 71 -9.30 5.97 26.77
C PRO A 71 -9.06 4.69 27.58
N ASP A 72 -7.96 4.65 28.35
CA ASP A 72 -7.53 3.48 29.13
C ASP A 72 -8.60 2.94 30.11
N ASP A 73 -9.58 3.77 30.48
CA ASP A 73 -10.65 3.43 31.44
C ASP A 73 -11.87 2.73 30.80
N GLN A 74 -11.86 2.48 29.49
CA GLN A 74 -12.95 1.80 28.79
C GLN A 74 -12.52 0.43 28.25
N PRO A 75 -13.44 -0.56 28.21
CA PRO A 75 -13.14 -1.87 27.64
C PRO A 75 -12.77 -1.73 26.15
N ASP A 76 -11.80 -2.53 25.72
CA ASP A 76 -11.35 -2.56 24.33
C ASP A 76 -12.55 -2.86 23.40
N PRO A 77 -12.80 -2.03 22.37
CA PRO A 77 -13.84 -2.30 21.41
C PRO A 77 -13.50 -3.53 20.58
N GLU A 78 -14.54 -4.19 20.03
CA GLU A 78 -14.34 -5.29 19.10
C GLU A 78 -13.46 -4.87 17.91
N PRO A 79 -12.54 -5.74 17.45
CA PRO A 79 -11.61 -5.39 16.40
C PRO A 79 -12.32 -5.26 15.05
N VAL A 80 -12.33 -4.03 14.51
CA VAL A 80 -12.82 -3.73 13.16
C VAL A 80 -11.66 -3.69 12.18
N TYR A 81 -11.83 -4.33 11.02
CA TYR A 81 -10.82 -4.37 9.96
C TYR A 81 -11.35 -3.74 8.67
N HIS A 82 -10.55 -2.89 8.04
CA HIS A 82 -10.80 -2.36 6.70
C HIS A 82 -9.85 -2.98 5.68
N ASN A 83 -10.37 -3.21 4.48
CA ASN A 83 -9.57 -3.52 3.31
C ASN A 83 -9.39 -2.20 2.53
N LEU A 84 -8.15 -1.75 2.40
CA LEU A 84 -7.81 -0.47 1.80
C LEU A 84 -6.95 -0.69 0.56
N TYR A 85 -7.05 0.26 -0.36
CA TYR A 85 -6.32 0.31 -1.61
C TYR A 85 -5.27 1.41 -1.53
N GLY A 86 -4.01 1.11 -1.81
CA GLY A 86 -2.92 2.05 -1.61
C GLY A 86 -2.08 2.38 -2.83
N LEU A 87 -1.46 3.56 -2.81
CA LEU A 87 -0.39 3.99 -3.70
C LEU A 87 0.80 4.51 -2.90
N VAL A 88 2.01 4.22 -3.39
CA VAL A 88 3.25 4.83 -2.93
C VAL A 88 3.94 5.49 -4.10
N HIS A 89 4.20 6.79 -4.01
CA HIS A 89 5.04 7.52 -4.94
C HIS A 89 6.40 7.81 -4.29
N GLU A 90 7.44 7.20 -4.84
CA GLU A 90 8.83 7.39 -4.44
C GLU A 90 9.52 8.33 -5.43
N ASP A 91 10.16 9.39 -4.92
CA ASP A 91 11.11 10.22 -5.62
C ASP A 91 12.47 10.13 -4.91
N ILE A 92 13.33 9.28 -5.47
CA ILE A 92 14.65 8.94 -4.93
C ILE A 92 15.59 10.16 -5.01
N ARG A 93 15.43 11.08 -5.98
CA ARG A 93 16.30 12.27 -6.09
C ARG A 93 16.19 13.16 -4.87
N HIS A 94 14.99 13.23 -4.32
CA HIS A 94 14.65 14.13 -3.22
C HIS A 94 14.44 13.39 -1.90
N ASN A 95 14.63 12.06 -1.89
CA ASN A 95 14.34 11.19 -0.75
C ASN A 95 12.91 11.40 -0.21
N ARG A 96 11.92 11.43 -1.13
CA ARG A 96 10.52 11.68 -0.81
C ARG A 96 9.68 10.44 -1.09
N SER A 97 9.01 9.94 -0.06
CA SER A 97 8.02 8.87 -0.13
C SER A 97 6.65 9.45 0.20
N GLN A 98 5.68 9.31 -0.71
CA GLN A 98 4.30 9.72 -0.48
C GLN A 98 3.39 8.50 -0.51
N VAL A 99 2.77 8.20 0.62
CA VAL A 99 1.79 7.12 0.75
C VAL A 99 0.38 7.69 0.79
N ARG A 100 -0.56 7.03 0.10
CA ARG A 100 -2.00 7.27 0.19
C ARG A 100 -2.74 5.93 0.24
N VAL A 101 -3.81 5.89 1.04
CA VAL A 101 -4.73 4.75 1.13
C VAL A 101 -6.17 5.23 0.94
N PHE A 102 -7.01 4.36 0.40
CA PHE A 102 -8.38 4.65 -0.02
C PHE A 102 -9.29 3.50 0.37
N ASP A 103 -10.54 3.82 0.70
CA ASP A 103 -11.57 2.82 0.99
C ASP A 103 -12.10 2.16 -0.29
N THR A 104 -12.01 2.87 -1.41
CA THR A 104 -12.52 2.41 -2.72
C THR A 104 -11.42 2.34 -3.77
N PRO A 105 -11.47 1.37 -4.70
CA PRO A 105 -10.48 1.28 -5.76
C PRO A 105 -10.57 2.45 -6.76
N GLU A 106 -11.73 3.09 -6.92
CA GLU A 106 -11.94 4.20 -7.85
C GLU A 106 -11.14 5.45 -7.45
N GLN A 107 -11.12 5.79 -6.15
CA GLN A 107 -10.29 6.89 -5.63
C GLN A 107 -8.80 6.65 -5.89
N ARG A 108 -8.36 5.39 -5.81
CA ARG A 108 -6.99 5.00 -6.14
C ARG A 108 -6.69 5.22 -7.63
N VAL A 109 -7.64 4.91 -8.51
CA VAL A 109 -7.49 5.10 -9.96
C VAL A 109 -7.34 6.58 -10.30
N GLU A 110 -8.15 7.45 -9.68
CA GLU A 110 -8.06 8.90 -9.89
C GLU A 110 -6.67 9.43 -9.52
N LEU A 111 -6.18 9.17 -8.30
CA LEU A 111 -4.85 9.63 -7.90
C LEU A 111 -3.73 8.98 -8.75
N PHE A 112 -3.90 7.73 -9.16
CA PHE A 112 -2.93 7.08 -10.04
C PHE A 112 -2.79 7.83 -11.37
N ARG A 113 -3.88 8.32 -11.97
CA ARG A 113 -3.83 9.08 -13.22
C ARG A 113 -3.00 10.35 -13.07
N ASP A 114 -3.20 11.07 -11.97
CA ASP A 114 -2.44 12.29 -11.66
C ASP A 114 -0.96 11.98 -11.40
N TRP A 115 -0.68 10.99 -10.55
CA TRP A 115 0.70 10.65 -10.17
C TRP A 115 1.49 9.94 -11.28
N SER A 116 0.80 9.33 -12.24
CA SER A 116 1.44 8.66 -13.39
C SER A 116 1.62 9.56 -14.61
N GLU A 117 1.21 10.83 -14.54
CA GLU A 117 1.40 11.78 -15.64
C GLU A 117 2.89 11.88 -16.02
N GLY A 118 3.18 11.65 -17.31
CA GLY A 118 4.56 11.64 -17.83
C GLY A 118 5.41 10.43 -17.42
N LEU A 119 4.87 9.47 -16.67
CA LEU A 119 5.56 8.23 -16.31
C LEU A 119 5.27 7.11 -17.31
N ILE A 120 6.19 6.13 -17.38
CA ILE A 120 5.98 4.91 -18.15
C ILE A 120 5.15 3.95 -17.29
N CYS A 121 3.91 3.71 -17.71
CA CYS A 121 3.03 2.74 -17.06
C CYS A 121 3.44 1.29 -17.43
N LEU A 122 3.61 0.46 -16.41
CA LEU A 122 4.02 -0.95 -16.55
C LEU A 122 2.80 -1.87 -16.61
N ARG A 123 3.00 -3.14 -16.96
CA ARG A 123 1.95 -4.17 -16.99
C ARG A 123 1.18 -4.27 -15.65
N GLY A 124 1.85 -3.97 -14.54
CA GLY A 124 1.24 -3.93 -13.21
C GLY A 124 0.13 -2.88 -13.07
N ALA A 125 0.08 -1.86 -13.93
CA ALA A 125 -0.96 -0.83 -13.93
C ALA A 125 -2.29 -1.29 -14.53
N LYS A 126 -2.40 -2.55 -14.98
CA LYS A 126 -3.69 -3.09 -15.46
C LYS A 126 -4.75 -2.98 -14.35
N GLY A 127 -5.88 -2.35 -14.68
CA GLY A 127 -6.96 -1.99 -13.74
C GLY A 127 -6.81 -0.61 -13.08
N LEU A 128 -5.69 0.09 -13.30
CA LEU A 128 -5.49 1.50 -12.91
C LEU A 128 -5.57 2.46 -14.10
N LEU A 129 -5.51 1.92 -15.32
CA LEU A 129 -5.57 2.68 -16.58
C LEU A 129 -6.99 2.79 -17.17
N SER A 130 -7.95 2.05 -16.62
CA SER A 130 -9.36 2.03 -17.03
C SER A 130 -10.13 3.22 -16.48
#